data_AF-A0A7S3UYF0-F1
#
_entry.id   AF-A0A7S3UYF0-F1
#
_cell.length_a   1.000
_cell.length_b   1.000
_cell.length_c   1.000
_cell.angle_alpha   90.00
_cell.angle_beta   90.00
_cell.angle_gamma   90.00
#
_symmetry.space_group_name_H-M   'P 1'
#
loop_
_entity.id
_entity.type
_entity.pdbx_description
1 polymer ?
#
loop_
_entity_poly.entity_id
_entity_poly.type
_entity_poly.pdbx_seq_one_letter_code
_entity_poly.pdbx_strand_id
1 'polypeptide(L)'
;MKNWLEGSAQLSNDAYNFLRQAYSDPSFPPKFEKLQFLLHLIFSVAKRCKGIGNNPRPFSHYWKQIFPSLFSMLVLVHHLWYPELLTKYPLKAAIQQTYSEEVRALMGNTNAHEKLAHLFVDKTDQNDSAVDNEKKQLARLVYALAALRDSIYATLAESARYKRHGLFSDDEPMRMLSQSALARIECMENRHLAKFITVAVAPIVLNCPTDCLRQQTFPFLVSLLEHTLKRLQTCWVYFGRPNETKPAAVKFWGPLIPPPEVGGCESRDCGVCAWCQQSEIGWDASVRVLGNGMGELLGILLNTWPIAPETDPKELSPQALCEEVLACDEMAAATLFSLVDCVVCPDSAVSHKAMLVFRRIFYACLAYKPRYHNFIVDHLYKSCLRCLLNPPTKNNHATSMLFIQIIKDIFDFALGLEKNNKIVYQQSQNELLVKLEEPLMTIPGIGKDEIASFFSSFSKAQSSKTKRVNTKAFLQQCAESFGASNEILADRKNFQVKDLPSMHPIKAQHTIPSGNKKAEGGAWYHATSAFDLGTSRLFDT
;
A
#
# COMPACT_ATOMS: atom_id res chain seq x y z
N MET A 1 28.39 2.64 -10.12
CA MET A 1 27.37 3.56 -10.70
C MET A 1 27.55 3.78 -12.21
N LYS A 2 28.74 4.18 -12.70
CA LYS A 2 28.98 4.43 -14.14
C LYS A 2 28.71 3.20 -15.05
N ASN A 3 29.22 2.02 -14.69
CA ASN A 3 28.94 0.75 -15.40
C ASN A 3 27.47 0.30 -15.32
N TRP A 4 26.70 0.77 -14.32
CA TRP A 4 25.28 0.44 -14.17
C TRP A 4 24.40 1.36 -15.00
N LEU A 5 24.78 2.64 -15.17
CA LEU A 5 24.11 3.55 -16.10
C LEU A 5 24.32 3.11 -17.56
N GLU A 6 25.52 2.67 -17.92
CA GLU A 6 25.81 2.07 -19.23
C GLU A 6 25.05 0.75 -19.43
N GLY A 7 25.00 -0.11 -18.40
CA GLY A 7 24.15 -1.30 -18.38
C GLY A 7 22.65 -0.97 -18.47
N SER A 8 22.20 0.14 -17.89
CA SER A 8 20.79 0.54 -17.92
C SER A 8 20.34 0.98 -19.31
N ALA A 9 21.21 1.64 -20.07
CA ALA A 9 20.93 2.01 -21.46
C ALA A 9 20.87 0.76 -22.35
N GLN A 10 21.79 -0.19 -22.15
CA GLN A 10 21.76 -1.48 -22.84
C GLN A 10 20.52 -2.30 -22.47
N LEU A 11 20.19 -2.42 -21.18
CA LEU A 11 18.95 -3.07 -20.71
C LEU A 11 17.70 -2.40 -21.25
N SER A 12 17.70 -1.07 -21.37
CA SER A 12 16.58 -0.32 -21.98
C SER A 12 16.48 -0.62 -23.47
N ASN A 13 17.60 -0.72 -24.18
CA ASN A 13 17.64 -1.12 -25.59
C ASN A 13 17.25 -2.59 -25.79
N ASP A 14 17.64 -3.49 -24.89
CA ASP A 14 17.30 -4.91 -24.95
C ASP A 14 15.83 -5.12 -24.64
N ALA A 15 15.30 -4.45 -23.60
CA ALA A 15 13.87 -4.43 -23.30
C ALA A 15 13.07 -3.79 -24.46
N TYR A 16 13.59 -2.73 -25.07
CA TYR A 16 13.03 -2.10 -26.26
C TYR A 16 12.96 -3.09 -27.43
N ASN A 17 14.07 -3.73 -27.78
CA ASN A 17 14.16 -4.69 -28.89
C ASN A 17 13.24 -5.90 -28.64
N PHE A 18 13.21 -6.37 -27.39
CA PHE A 18 12.33 -7.45 -26.96
C PHE A 18 10.85 -7.08 -27.11
N LEU A 19 10.42 -5.91 -26.63
CA LEU A 19 9.03 -5.44 -26.80
C LEU A 19 8.66 -5.19 -28.26
N ARG A 20 9.61 -4.67 -29.05
CA ARG A 20 9.44 -4.50 -30.50
C ARG A 20 9.12 -5.83 -31.15
N GLN A 21 9.96 -6.82 -30.89
CA GLN A 21 9.81 -8.16 -31.43
C GLN A 21 8.50 -8.78 -30.93
N ALA A 22 8.15 -8.54 -29.66
CA ALA A 22 6.93 -9.04 -29.05
C ALA A 22 5.66 -8.53 -29.73
N TYR A 23 5.66 -7.25 -30.08
CA TYR A 23 4.53 -6.60 -30.70
C TYR A 23 4.43 -6.92 -32.21
N SER A 24 5.57 -7.09 -32.90
CA SER A 24 5.59 -7.39 -34.33
C SER A 24 5.40 -8.87 -34.69
N ASP A 25 5.58 -9.79 -33.73
CA ASP A 25 5.45 -11.24 -33.95
C ASP A 25 4.12 -11.76 -33.35
N PRO A 26 3.09 -12.09 -34.16
CA PRO A 26 1.82 -12.61 -33.65
C PRO A 26 1.95 -13.99 -32.95
N SER A 27 3.07 -14.69 -33.11
CA SER A 27 3.38 -15.92 -32.36
C SER A 27 4.01 -15.66 -30.98
N PHE A 28 4.24 -14.39 -30.63
CA PHE A 28 4.94 -14.00 -29.41
C PHE A 28 4.08 -14.05 -28.13
N PRO A 29 2.79 -13.67 -28.10
CA PRO A 29 1.95 -13.86 -26.91
C PRO A 29 1.95 -15.32 -26.41
N PRO A 30 1.86 -16.35 -27.28
CA PRO A 30 2.08 -17.75 -26.89
C PRO A 30 3.43 -18.05 -26.20
N LYS A 31 4.51 -17.30 -26.50
CA LYS A 31 5.81 -17.47 -25.84
C LYS A 31 5.78 -16.90 -24.41
N PHE A 32 5.12 -15.77 -24.19
CA PHE A 32 4.88 -15.23 -22.85
C PHE A 32 3.96 -16.13 -22.02
N GLU A 33 2.91 -16.66 -22.62
CA GLU A 33 2.02 -17.62 -21.96
C GLU A 33 2.80 -18.86 -21.51
N LYS A 34 3.76 -19.36 -22.31
CA LYS A 34 4.68 -20.43 -21.90
C LYS A 34 5.57 -20.04 -20.72
N LEU A 35 6.10 -18.82 -20.71
CA LEU A 35 6.93 -18.32 -19.61
C LEU A 35 6.11 -18.14 -18.32
N GLN A 36 4.92 -17.56 -18.44
CA GLN A 36 3.96 -17.43 -17.36
C GLN A 36 3.55 -18.81 -16.84
N PHE A 37 3.24 -19.76 -17.73
CA PHE A 37 2.93 -21.14 -17.36
C PHE A 37 4.09 -21.79 -16.61
N LEU A 38 5.33 -21.62 -17.07
CA LEU A 38 6.51 -22.14 -16.39
C LEU A 38 6.67 -21.55 -14.99
N LEU A 39 6.49 -20.23 -14.82
CA LEU A 39 6.51 -19.60 -13.51
C LEU A 39 5.38 -20.07 -12.61
N HIS A 40 4.17 -20.22 -13.16
CA HIS A 40 3.03 -20.75 -12.42
C HIS A 40 3.26 -22.21 -11.99
N LEU A 41 3.91 -23.01 -12.83
CA LEU A 41 4.31 -24.37 -12.51
C LEU A 41 5.37 -24.38 -11.40
N ILE A 42 6.43 -23.56 -11.52
CA ILE A 42 7.45 -23.39 -10.47
C ILE A 42 6.79 -23.00 -9.14
N PHE A 43 5.95 -21.97 -9.14
CA PHE A 43 5.20 -21.52 -7.97
C PHE A 43 4.32 -22.64 -7.40
N SER A 44 3.55 -23.33 -8.24
CA SER A 44 2.62 -24.38 -7.81
C SER A 44 3.34 -25.58 -7.22
N VAL A 45 4.44 -26.02 -7.83
CA VAL A 45 5.28 -27.09 -7.31
C VAL A 45 5.91 -26.65 -6.00
N ALA A 46 6.54 -25.47 -5.95
CA ALA A 46 7.16 -24.94 -4.74
C ALA A 46 6.15 -24.82 -3.58
N LYS A 47 4.94 -24.33 -3.86
CA LYS A 47 3.87 -24.17 -2.85
C LYS A 47 3.38 -25.50 -2.30
N ARG A 48 3.25 -26.52 -3.16
CA ARG A 48 2.75 -27.85 -2.79
C ARG A 48 3.83 -28.75 -2.19
N CYS A 49 5.10 -28.50 -2.46
CA CYS A 49 6.23 -29.19 -1.84
C CYS A 49 6.33 -28.83 -0.35
N LYS A 50 5.77 -29.69 0.51
CA LYS A 50 5.94 -29.63 1.97
C LYS A 50 7.16 -30.45 2.38
N GLY A 51 7.91 -29.96 3.36
CA GLY A 51 8.93 -30.76 4.04
C GLY A 51 8.26 -31.80 4.94
N ILE A 52 8.96 -32.90 5.23
CA ILE A 52 8.53 -33.90 6.21
C ILE A 52 9.44 -33.74 7.43
N GLY A 53 8.88 -33.33 8.57
CA GLY A 53 9.64 -33.08 9.80
C GLY A 53 10.70 -31.98 9.62
N ASN A 54 11.94 -32.27 10.01
CA ASN A 54 13.07 -31.33 9.89
C ASN A 54 13.73 -31.33 8.50
N ASN A 55 13.25 -32.13 7.55
CA ASN A 55 13.88 -32.20 6.23
C ASN A 55 13.54 -30.96 5.40
N PRO A 56 14.53 -30.38 4.70
CA PRO A 56 14.29 -29.27 3.80
C PRO A 56 13.27 -29.67 2.73
N ARG A 57 12.48 -28.70 2.28
CA ARG A 57 11.51 -28.92 1.20
C ARG A 57 12.25 -29.46 -0.04
N PRO A 58 11.75 -30.52 -0.70
CA PRO A 58 12.44 -31.12 -1.86
C PRO A 58 12.68 -30.18 -3.03
N PHE A 59 11.95 -29.06 -3.13
CA PHE A 59 12.15 -28.08 -4.20
C PHE A 59 13.30 -27.09 -3.92
N SER A 60 13.83 -27.08 -2.70
CA SER A 60 14.71 -26.02 -2.21
C SER A 60 16.01 -25.85 -3.00
N HIS A 61 16.59 -26.95 -3.50
CA HIS A 61 17.86 -26.91 -4.24
C HIS A 61 17.74 -26.26 -5.63
N TYR A 62 16.52 -26.08 -6.15
CA TYR A 62 16.31 -25.42 -7.45
C TYR A 62 16.34 -23.89 -7.36
N TRP A 63 16.14 -23.30 -6.18
CA TRP A 63 16.00 -21.84 -6.06
C TRP A 63 17.23 -21.08 -6.57
N LYS A 64 18.44 -21.55 -6.24
CA LYS A 64 19.69 -20.94 -6.70
C LYS A 64 19.79 -20.89 -8.24
N GLN A 65 19.23 -21.87 -8.93
CA GLN A 65 19.22 -21.93 -10.40
C GLN A 65 18.12 -21.03 -10.99
N ILE A 66 17.01 -20.85 -10.27
CA ILE A 66 15.85 -20.07 -10.71
C ILE A 66 16.09 -18.56 -10.52
N PHE A 67 16.76 -18.16 -9.44
CA PHE A 67 16.89 -16.76 -9.05
C PHE A 67 17.45 -15.83 -10.13
N PRO A 68 18.56 -16.14 -10.84
CA PRO A 68 19.09 -15.23 -11.85
C PRO A 68 18.05 -14.86 -12.91
N SER A 69 17.38 -15.86 -13.48
CA SER A 69 16.32 -15.65 -14.48
C SER A 69 15.11 -14.92 -13.88
N LEU A 70 14.70 -15.26 -12.66
CA LEU A 70 13.58 -14.60 -11.98
C LEU A 70 13.85 -13.11 -11.74
N PHE A 71 15.05 -12.76 -11.32
CA PHE A 71 15.46 -11.39 -11.06
C PHE A 71 15.66 -10.58 -12.35
N SER A 72 16.17 -11.20 -13.43
CA SER A 72 16.18 -10.57 -14.76
C SER A 72 14.76 -10.28 -15.27
N MET A 73 13.82 -11.20 -15.06
CA MET A 73 12.41 -10.98 -15.41
C MET A 73 11.78 -9.87 -14.55
N LEU A 74 12.11 -9.78 -13.27
CA LEU A 74 11.65 -8.70 -12.39
C LEU A 74 12.13 -7.34 -12.91
N VAL A 75 13.43 -7.22 -13.23
CA VAL A 75 14.02 -6.01 -13.82
C VAL A 75 13.30 -5.63 -15.10
N LEU A 76 13.07 -6.59 -16.01
CA LEU A 76 12.38 -6.36 -17.27
C LEU A 76 10.98 -5.80 -17.03
N VAL A 77 10.18 -6.44 -16.17
CA VAL A 77 8.81 -6.03 -15.84
C VAL A 77 8.75 -4.65 -15.18
N HIS A 78 9.72 -4.32 -14.34
CA HIS A 78 9.83 -2.97 -13.74
C HIS A 78 10.26 -1.92 -14.77
N HIS A 79 11.15 -2.28 -15.71
CA HIS A 79 11.58 -1.38 -16.78
C HIS A 79 10.47 -1.04 -17.77
N LEU A 80 9.43 -1.86 -17.92
CA LEU A 80 8.29 -1.57 -18.81
C LEU A 80 7.61 -0.22 -18.50
N TRP A 81 7.76 0.27 -17.28
CA TRP A 81 7.21 1.55 -16.82
C TRP A 81 8.11 2.74 -17.10
N TYR A 82 9.30 2.52 -17.67
CA TYR A 82 10.24 3.59 -17.96
C TYR A 82 9.66 4.55 -19.02
N PRO A 83 9.64 5.87 -18.76
CA PRO A 83 8.97 6.83 -19.65
C PRO A 83 9.43 6.77 -21.11
N GLU A 84 10.71 6.52 -21.36
CA GLU A 84 11.24 6.41 -22.73
C GLU A 84 10.74 5.19 -23.49
N LEU A 85 10.39 4.10 -22.81
CA LEU A 85 9.78 2.93 -23.44
C LEU A 85 8.29 3.16 -23.71
N LEU A 86 7.61 3.84 -22.80
CA LEU A 86 6.20 4.20 -22.96
C LEU A 86 5.97 5.22 -24.07
N THR A 87 6.90 6.15 -24.33
CA THR A 87 6.75 7.12 -25.43
C THR A 87 7.03 6.54 -26.80
N LYS A 88 7.85 5.49 -26.90
CA LYS A 88 8.28 4.89 -28.18
C LYS A 88 7.29 3.87 -28.76
N TYR A 89 6.30 3.39 -28.01
CA TYR A 89 5.39 2.33 -28.44
C TYR A 89 3.91 2.61 -28.14
N PRO A 90 2.97 1.99 -28.89
CA PRO A 90 1.56 1.93 -28.52
C PRO A 90 1.31 1.19 -27.19
N LEU A 91 2.35 0.64 -26.55
CA LEU A 91 2.35 0.13 -25.18
C LEU A 91 1.74 1.13 -24.19
N LYS A 92 1.91 2.44 -24.38
CA LYS A 92 1.25 3.44 -23.52
C LYS A 92 -0.28 3.33 -23.58
N ALA A 93 -0.86 3.22 -24.79
CA ALA A 93 -2.30 3.05 -24.96
C ALA A 93 -2.77 1.66 -24.48
N ALA A 94 -1.94 0.64 -24.66
CA ALA A 94 -2.16 -0.72 -24.20
C ALA A 94 -2.28 -0.82 -22.67
N ILE A 95 -1.26 -0.31 -21.99
CA ILE A 95 -1.15 -0.30 -20.54
C ILE A 95 -2.29 0.52 -19.94
N GLN A 96 -2.68 1.61 -20.61
CA GLN A 96 -3.87 2.42 -20.31
C GLN A 96 -5.21 1.67 -20.48
N GLN A 97 -5.30 0.66 -21.35
CA GLN A 97 -6.53 -0.11 -21.55
C GLN A 97 -6.77 -1.14 -20.44
N THR A 98 -5.76 -1.94 -20.07
CA THR A 98 -5.83 -2.84 -18.89
C THR A 98 -6.01 -2.04 -17.60
N TYR A 99 -5.44 -0.82 -17.58
CA TYR A 99 -5.66 0.18 -16.56
C TYR A 99 -7.15 0.55 -16.40
N SER A 100 -7.91 0.57 -17.49
CA SER A 100 -9.34 0.91 -17.46
C SER A 100 -10.19 -0.05 -16.63
N GLU A 101 -9.82 -1.32 -16.59
CA GLU A 101 -10.61 -2.37 -15.94
C GLU A 101 -10.20 -2.58 -14.49
N GLU A 102 -8.90 -2.57 -14.19
CA GLU A 102 -8.41 -2.55 -12.81
C GLU A 102 -8.91 -1.31 -12.06
N VAL A 103 -8.92 -0.13 -12.70
CA VAL A 103 -9.44 1.09 -12.07
C VAL A 103 -10.95 1.10 -12.00
N ARG A 104 -11.67 0.58 -12.99
CA ARG A 104 -13.13 0.36 -12.85
C ARG A 104 -13.44 -0.55 -11.67
N ALA A 105 -12.68 -1.62 -11.47
CA ALA A 105 -12.81 -2.48 -10.30
C ALA A 105 -12.52 -1.71 -9.00
N LEU A 106 -11.47 -0.88 -8.96
CA LEU A 106 -11.17 -0.01 -7.82
C LEU A 106 -12.26 1.04 -7.56
N MET A 107 -12.96 1.50 -8.61
CA MET A 107 -14.11 2.41 -8.52
C MET A 107 -15.43 1.67 -8.16
N GLY A 108 -15.39 0.36 -7.89
CA GLY A 108 -16.56 -0.43 -7.51
C GLY A 108 -17.44 -0.88 -8.68
N ASN A 109 -16.97 -0.77 -9.92
CA ASN A 109 -17.70 -1.28 -11.08
C ASN A 109 -17.42 -2.78 -11.28
N THR A 110 -18.34 -3.61 -10.80
CA THR A 110 -18.24 -5.09 -10.82
C THR A 110 -18.29 -5.70 -12.21
N ASN A 111 -18.84 -4.98 -13.20
CA ASN A 111 -19.05 -5.51 -14.56
C ASN A 111 -17.77 -5.40 -15.43
N ALA A 112 -16.66 -4.91 -14.86
CA ALA A 112 -15.39 -4.78 -15.57
C ALA A 112 -14.79 -6.14 -15.98
N HIS A 113 -15.01 -7.20 -15.19
CA HIS A 113 -14.46 -8.53 -15.45
C HIS A 113 -15.18 -9.30 -16.58
N GLU A 114 -16.47 -9.06 -16.79
CA GLU A 114 -17.25 -9.75 -17.83
C GLU A 114 -16.84 -9.30 -19.23
N LYS A 115 -16.63 -7.98 -19.43
CA LYS A 115 -16.16 -7.41 -20.71
C LYS A 115 -14.77 -7.92 -21.10
N LEU A 116 -13.97 -8.30 -20.11
CA LEU A 116 -12.65 -8.87 -20.30
C LEU A 116 -12.66 -10.27 -20.90
N ALA A 117 -13.54 -11.12 -20.40
CA ALA A 117 -13.67 -12.49 -20.89
C ALA A 117 -14.00 -12.49 -22.40
N HIS A 118 -14.78 -11.53 -22.87
CA HIS A 118 -15.12 -11.39 -24.30
C HIS A 118 -13.90 -11.10 -25.20
N LEU A 119 -12.85 -10.42 -24.72
CA LEU A 119 -11.62 -10.19 -25.51
C LEU A 119 -10.80 -11.47 -25.77
N PHE A 120 -11.02 -12.53 -24.98
CA PHE A 120 -10.33 -13.81 -25.09
C PHE A 120 -11.17 -14.92 -25.75
N VAL A 121 -12.49 -14.72 -25.88
CA VAL A 121 -13.43 -15.78 -26.31
C VAL A 121 -13.80 -15.74 -27.80
N ASP A 122 -13.45 -14.70 -28.56
CA ASP A 122 -13.84 -14.63 -29.98
C ASP A 122 -13.11 -15.65 -30.88
N LYS A 123 -13.78 -16.78 -31.08
CA LYS A 123 -13.63 -17.68 -32.21
C LYS A 123 -14.91 -17.63 -33.06
N THR A 124 -15.19 -16.56 -33.82
CA THR A 124 -16.12 -16.71 -34.98
C THR A 124 -16.19 -15.57 -35.98
N ASP A 125 -15.85 -14.31 -35.67
CA ASP A 125 -16.10 -13.23 -36.64
C ASP A 125 -14.86 -12.91 -37.49
N GLN A 126 -14.79 -13.54 -38.67
CA GLN A 126 -13.72 -13.33 -39.67
C GLN A 126 -13.71 -11.93 -40.32
N ASN A 127 -14.59 -11.01 -39.89
CA ASN A 127 -14.76 -9.68 -40.47
C ASN A 127 -14.21 -8.53 -39.60
N ASP A 128 -13.47 -8.82 -38.53
CA ASP A 128 -12.85 -7.77 -37.72
C ASP A 128 -11.84 -6.95 -38.53
N SER A 129 -11.93 -5.63 -38.43
CA SER A 129 -11.02 -4.71 -39.08
C SER A 129 -9.57 -4.94 -38.61
N ALA A 130 -8.58 -4.64 -39.45
CA ALA A 130 -7.16 -4.76 -39.07
C ALA A 130 -6.82 -3.96 -37.80
N VAL A 131 -7.49 -2.83 -37.60
CA VAL A 131 -7.36 -1.95 -36.42
C VAL A 131 -7.88 -2.64 -35.15
N ASP A 132 -8.98 -3.39 -35.23
CA ASP A 132 -9.53 -4.10 -34.08
C ASP A 132 -8.68 -5.30 -33.69
N ASN A 133 -8.10 -6.00 -34.67
CA ASN A 133 -7.14 -7.07 -34.42
C ASN A 133 -5.88 -6.58 -33.71
N GLU A 134 -5.34 -5.42 -34.09
CA GLU A 134 -4.20 -4.81 -33.43
C GLU A 134 -4.51 -4.46 -31.96
N LYS A 135 -5.67 -3.84 -31.70
CA LYS A 135 -6.14 -3.56 -30.33
C LYS A 135 -6.31 -4.83 -29.51
N LYS A 136 -6.89 -5.90 -30.07
CA LYS A 136 -7.04 -7.21 -29.40
C LYS A 136 -5.67 -7.82 -29.05
N GLN A 137 -4.71 -7.81 -29.98
CA GLN A 137 -3.35 -8.31 -29.73
C GLN A 137 -2.64 -7.51 -28.64
N LEU A 138 -2.78 -6.19 -28.69
CA LEU A 138 -2.17 -5.28 -27.73
C LEU A 138 -2.73 -5.50 -26.31
N ALA A 139 -4.06 -5.66 -26.19
CA ALA A 139 -4.70 -6.01 -24.93
C ALA A 139 -4.18 -7.36 -24.38
N ARG A 140 -4.11 -8.40 -25.22
CA ARG A 140 -3.57 -9.72 -24.83
C ARG A 140 -2.14 -9.63 -24.30
N LEU A 141 -1.27 -8.85 -24.97
CA LEU A 141 0.10 -8.64 -24.53
C LEU A 141 0.16 -8.01 -23.12
N VAL A 142 -0.65 -6.98 -22.85
CA VAL A 142 -0.64 -6.34 -21.52
C VAL A 142 -1.18 -7.25 -20.44
N TYR A 143 -2.21 -8.04 -20.75
CA TYR A 143 -2.69 -9.07 -19.83
C TYR A 143 -1.62 -10.12 -19.52
N ALA A 144 -0.92 -10.60 -20.54
CA ALA A 144 0.20 -11.54 -20.35
C ALA A 144 1.31 -10.91 -19.49
N LEU A 145 1.64 -9.63 -19.69
CA LEU A 145 2.64 -8.91 -18.88
C LEU A 145 2.19 -8.72 -17.43
N ALA A 146 0.92 -8.37 -17.20
CA ALA A 146 0.35 -8.24 -15.85
C ALA A 146 0.35 -9.60 -15.12
N ALA A 147 -0.03 -10.66 -15.81
CA ALA A 147 -0.05 -12.01 -15.24
C ALA A 147 1.37 -12.56 -15.00
N LEU A 148 2.33 -12.22 -15.87
CA LEU A 148 3.75 -12.48 -15.66
C LEU A 148 4.26 -11.78 -14.40
N ARG A 149 4.01 -10.47 -14.26
CA ARG A 149 4.35 -9.68 -13.05
C ARG A 149 3.83 -10.36 -11.78
N ASP A 150 2.55 -10.69 -11.78
CA ASP A 150 1.89 -11.28 -10.61
C ASP A 150 2.47 -12.66 -10.27
N SER A 151 2.80 -13.45 -11.29
CA SER A 151 3.48 -14.75 -11.13
C SER A 151 4.89 -14.60 -10.57
N ILE A 152 5.64 -13.58 -10.98
CA ILE A 152 6.96 -13.26 -10.43
C ILE A 152 6.83 -12.90 -8.94
N TYR A 153 5.89 -12.02 -8.58
CA TYR A 153 5.70 -11.60 -7.18
C TYR A 153 5.29 -12.77 -6.29
N ALA A 154 4.38 -13.61 -6.75
CA ALA A 154 3.97 -14.82 -6.04
C ALA A 154 5.12 -15.82 -5.88
N THR A 155 5.97 -15.97 -6.92
CA THR A 155 7.15 -16.84 -6.86
C THR A 155 8.18 -16.33 -5.86
N LEU A 156 8.43 -15.01 -5.82
CA LEU A 156 9.31 -14.38 -4.83
C LEU A 156 8.79 -14.60 -3.40
N ALA A 157 7.50 -14.36 -3.16
CA ALA A 157 6.87 -14.61 -1.87
C ALA A 157 7.01 -16.09 -1.44
N GLU A 158 6.77 -17.03 -2.37
CA GLU A 158 6.92 -18.45 -2.07
C GLU A 158 8.38 -18.81 -1.80
N SER A 159 9.35 -18.22 -2.50
CA SER A 159 10.78 -18.46 -2.27
C SER A 159 11.23 -18.02 -0.86
N ALA A 160 10.59 -17.01 -0.27
CA ALA A 160 10.86 -16.59 1.10
C ALA A 160 10.39 -17.63 2.13
N ARG A 161 9.31 -18.37 1.84
CA ARG A 161 8.78 -19.45 2.72
C ARG A 161 9.74 -20.64 2.85
N TYR A 162 10.74 -20.73 1.98
CA TYR A 162 11.82 -21.71 2.07
C TYR A 162 12.93 -21.28 3.04
N LYS A 163 12.83 -20.10 3.66
CA LYS A 163 13.75 -19.58 4.69
C LYS A 163 15.21 -19.73 4.22
N ARG A 164 16.04 -20.45 4.99
CA ARG A 164 17.46 -20.72 4.74
C ARG A 164 17.78 -21.59 3.51
N HIS A 165 16.77 -22.01 2.75
CA HIS A 165 16.97 -22.74 1.50
C HIS A 165 16.30 -22.08 0.30
N GLY A 166 15.79 -20.87 0.46
CA GLY A 166 15.24 -20.07 -0.63
C GLY A 166 15.90 -18.71 -0.69
N LEU A 167 15.08 -17.67 -0.58
CA LEU A 167 15.54 -16.28 -0.70
C LEU A 167 16.60 -15.90 0.34
N PHE A 168 16.56 -16.52 1.53
CA PHE A 168 17.50 -16.27 2.63
C PHE A 168 18.56 -17.38 2.75
N SER A 169 18.87 -18.09 1.67
CA SER A 169 19.85 -19.18 1.70
C SER A 169 21.29 -18.72 1.84
N ASP A 170 21.61 -17.56 1.29
CA ASP A 170 22.86 -16.80 1.46
C ASP A 170 22.58 -15.32 1.10
N ASP A 171 23.60 -14.46 1.10
CA ASP A 171 23.42 -13.03 0.87
C ASP A 171 23.10 -12.69 -0.59
N GLU A 172 23.44 -13.57 -1.54
CA GLU A 172 23.41 -13.26 -2.96
C GLU A 172 21.97 -13.07 -3.50
N PRO A 173 20.99 -13.95 -3.25
CA PRO A 173 19.61 -13.75 -3.69
C PRO A 173 18.97 -12.47 -3.15
N MET A 174 19.21 -12.12 -1.88
CA MET A 174 18.69 -10.88 -1.31
C MET A 174 19.35 -9.65 -1.92
N ARG A 175 20.66 -9.72 -2.20
CA ARG A 175 21.39 -8.66 -2.93
C ARG A 175 20.83 -8.49 -4.35
N MET A 176 20.62 -9.58 -5.07
CA MET A 176 20.01 -9.56 -6.40
C MET A 176 18.58 -9.03 -6.36
N LEU A 177 17.75 -9.47 -5.40
CA LEU A 177 16.41 -8.94 -5.19
C LEU A 177 16.44 -7.43 -4.96
N SER A 178 17.30 -6.94 -4.07
CA SER A 178 17.40 -5.52 -3.79
C SER A 178 17.77 -4.72 -5.05
N GLN A 179 18.72 -5.21 -5.85
CA GLN A 179 19.11 -4.56 -7.10
C GLN A 179 17.99 -4.59 -8.13
N SER A 180 17.31 -5.73 -8.27
CA SER A 180 16.29 -5.94 -9.29
C SER A 180 14.96 -5.29 -8.96
N ALA A 181 14.52 -5.32 -7.70
CA ALA A 181 13.26 -4.75 -7.24
C ALA A 181 13.29 -3.23 -7.14
N LEU A 182 14.46 -2.64 -6.85
CA LEU A 182 14.63 -1.19 -6.78
C LEU A 182 15.04 -0.60 -8.15
N ALA A 183 15.24 -1.43 -9.17
CA ALA A 183 15.51 -0.95 -10.51
C ALA A 183 14.26 -0.28 -11.10
N ARG A 184 14.33 1.04 -11.34
CA ARG A 184 13.24 1.83 -11.94
C ARG A 184 11.96 1.86 -11.13
N ILE A 185 12.04 1.61 -9.82
CA ILE A 185 10.89 1.67 -8.91
C ILE A 185 10.27 3.08 -8.86
N GLU A 186 11.03 4.12 -9.22
CA GLU A 186 10.56 5.49 -9.42
C GLU A 186 9.59 5.65 -10.59
N CYS A 187 9.69 4.79 -11.60
CA CYS A 187 8.86 4.86 -12.80
C CYS A 187 7.58 4.01 -12.72
N MET A 188 7.57 3.00 -11.84
CA MET A 188 6.43 2.10 -11.63
C MET A 188 5.15 2.87 -11.28
N GLU A 189 3.94 2.38 -11.55
CA GLU A 189 2.71 3.04 -11.06
C GLU A 189 2.40 2.72 -9.60
N ASN A 190 1.70 3.63 -8.90
CA ASN A 190 1.34 3.51 -7.47
C ASN A 190 0.72 2.15 -7.12
N ARG A 191 -0.27 1.70 -7.89
CA ARG A 191 -0.97 0.42 -7.68
C ARG A 191 -0.06 -0.79 -7.87
N HIS A 192 0.90 -0.72 -8.78
CA HIS A 192 1.79 -1.84 -9.07
C HIS A 192 2.86 -1.93 -7.99
N LEU A 193 3.35 -0.78 -7.52
CA LEU A 193 4.20 -0.70 -6.33
C LEU A 193 3.46 -1.23 -5.09
N ALA A 194 2.19 -0.83 -4.90
CA ALA A 194 1.36 -1.36 -3.82
C ALA A 194 1.22 -2.88 -3.90
N LYS A 195 0.95 -3.42 -5.10
CA LYS A 195 0.87 -4.86 -5.32
C LYS A 195 2.19 -5.58 -5.08
N PHE A 196 3.32 -4.98 -5.45
CA PHE A 196 4.64 -5.51 -5.13
C PHE A 196 4.86 -5.57 -3.61
N ILE A 197 4.51 -4.49 -2.91
CA ILE A 197 4.58 -4.42 -1.45
C ILE A 197 3.74 -5.53 -0.79
N THR A 198 2.47 -5.66 -1.18
CA THR A 198 1.54 -6.57 -0.51
C THR A 198 1.71 -8.03 -0.92
N VAL A 199 2.01 -8.31 -2.20
CA VAL A 199 2.09 -9.69 -2.72
C VAL A 199 3.49 -10.29 -2.57
N ALA A 200 4.56 -9.50 -2.66
CA ALA A 200 5.93 -9.99 -2.56
C ALA A 200 6.62 -9.57 -1.25
N VAL A 201 6.72 -8.27 -0.98
CA VAL A 201 7.54 -7.75 0.13
C VAL A 201 6.99 -8.17 1.49
N ALA A 202 5.69 -8.00 1.73
CA ALA A 202 5.06 -8.39 2.98
C ALA A 202 5.30 -9.88 3.33
N PRO A 203 5.06 -10.84 2.42
CA PRO A 203 5.46 -12.23 2.65
C PRO A 203 6.95 -12.45 2.86
N ILE A 204 7.82 -11.71 2.17
CA ILE A 204 9.28 -11.78 2.38
C ILE A 204 9.62 -11.41 3.82
N VAL A 205 9.09 -10.30 4.33
CA VAL A 205 9.30 -9.86 5.72
C VAL A 205 8.78 -10.89 6.71
N LEU A 206 7.55 -11.38 6.52
CA LEU A 206 6.92 -12.35 7.41
C LEU A 206 7.66 -13.69 7.48
N ASN A 207 8.34 -14.09 6.41
CA ASN A 207 9.07 -15.37 6.35
C ASN A 207 10.59 -15.19 6.58
N CYS A 208 11.07 -13.98 6.90
CA CYS A 208 12.48 -13.72 7.10
C CYS A 208 12.98 -14.34 8.42
N PRO A 209 14.05 -15.15 8.39
CA PRO A 209 14.74 -15.57 9.61
C PRO A 209 15.27 -14.37 10.39
N THR A 210 15.15 -14.40 11.72
CA THR A 210 15.56 -13.30 12.61
C THR A 210 17.01 -12.86 12.39
N ASP A 211 17.90 -13.82 12.17
CA ASP A 211 19.32 -13.61 11.92
C ASP A 211 19.60 -12.93 10.57
N CYS A 212 18.70 -13.05 9.60
CA CYS A 212 18.82 -12.41 8.29
C CYS A 212 18.23 -10.99 8.24
N LEU A 213 17.40 -10.60 9.22
CA LEU A 213 16.66 -9.33 9.20
C LEU A 213 17.58 -8.12 9.02
N ARG A 214 18.54 -7.94 9.93
CA ARG A 214 19.39 -6.74 9.96
C ARG A 214 20.33 -6.66 8.77
N GLN A 215 20.93 -7.79 8.40
CA GLN A 215 22.00 -7.81 7.40
C GLN A 215 21.48 -7.83 5.97
N GLN A 216 20.38 -8.57 5.71
CA GLN A 216 19.88 -8.80 4.36
C GLN A 216 18.60 -8.02 4.07
N THR A 217 17.64 -8.02 5.01
CA THR A 217 16.28 -7.51 4.74
C THR A 217 16.14 -6.02 5.00
N PHE A 218 16.69 -5.49 6.10
CA PHE A 218 16.56 -4.09 6.47
C PHE A 218 17.14 -3.11 5.44
N PRO A 219 18.34 -3.32 4.85
CA PRO A 219 18.86 -2.41 3.83
C PRO A 219 17.92 -2.26 2.61
N PHE A 220 17.33 -3.38 2.19
CA PHE A 220 16.31 -3.39 1.13
C PHE A 220 15.03 -2.65 1.55
N LEU A 221 14.52 -2.94 2.76
CA LEU A 221 13.30 -2.31 3.26
C LEU A 221 13.46 -0.81 3.48
N VAL A 222 14.56 -0.33 4.06
CA VAL A 222 14.82 1.10 4.26
C VAL A 222 14.74 1.82 2.92
N SER A 223 15.44 1.32 1.91
CA SER A 223 15.43 1.89 0.55
C SER A 223 14.03 1.91 -0.07
N LEU A 224 13.27 0.82 0.10
CA LEU A 224 11.90 0.72 -0.38
C LEU A 224 10.95 1.69 0.34
N LEU A 225 11.06 1.80 1.66
CA LEU A 225 10.24 2.67 2.50
C LEU A 225 10.51 4.14 2.16
N GLU A 226 11.77 4.54 2.10
CA GLU A 226 12.17 5.91 1.73
C GLU A 226 11.62 6.31 0.35
N HIS A 227 11.77 5.42 -0.63
CA HIS A 227 11.26 5.67 -1.98
C HIS A 227 9.74 5.79 -2.02
N THR A 228 9.04 4.84 -1.38
CA THR A 228 7.58 4.82 -1.31
C THR A 228 7.05 6.05 -0.57
N LEU A 229 7.73 6.44 0.50
CA LEU A 229 7.39 7.59 1.31
C LEU A 229 7.52 8.90 0.54
N LYS A 230 8.70 9.15 -0.06
CA LYS A 230 8.95 10.32 -0.89
C LYS A 230 7.91 10.46 -2.00
N ARG A 231 7.54 9.33 -2.60
CA ARG A 231 6.50 9.26 -3.62
C ARG A 231 5.11 9.60 -3.07
N LEU A 232 4.71 9.04 -1.94
CA LEU A 232 3.43 9.34 -1.29
C LEU A 232 3.34 10.81 -0.87
N GLN A 233 4.39 11.36 -0.27
CA GLN A 233 4.47 12.78 0.08
C GLN A 233 4.25 13.66 -1.16
N THR A 234 4.93 13.34 -2.26
CA THR A 234 4.75 14.07 -3.53
C THR A 234 3.31 13.95 -4.04
N CYS A 235 2.71 12.75 -3.98
CA CYS A 235 1.32 12.55 -4.38
C CYS A 235 0.32 13.31 -3.48
N TRP A 236 0.51 13.31 -2.16
CA TRP A 236 -0.45 13.91 -1.24
C TRP A 236 -0.57 15.43 -1.36
N VAL A 237 0.46 16.13 -1.84
CA VAL A 237 0.38 17.57 -2.15
C VAL A 237 -0.75 17.86 -3.15
N TYR A 238 -0.96 16.96 -4.13
CA TYR A 238 -1.95 17.13 -5.20
C TYR A 238 -3.26 16.36 -4.96
N PHE A 239 -3.39 15.70 -3.81
CA PHE A 239 -4.53 14.84 -3.53
C PHE A 239 -5.81 15.66 -3.32
N GLY A 240 -6.87 15.32 -4.06
CA GLY A 240 -8.12 16.10 -4.04
C GLY A 240 -8.00 17.52 -4.61
N ARG A 241 -6.94 17.83 -5.36
CA ARG A 241 -6.71 19.13 -6.00
C ARG A 241 -6.78 19.01 -7.54
N PRO A 242 -7.98 19.08 -8.14
CA PRO A 242 -8.20 18.82 -9.57
C PRO A 242 -7.47 19.76 -10.52
N ASN A 243 -7.22 20.99 -10.09
CA ASN A 243 -6.77 22.06 -10.98
C ASN A 243 -5.26 22.38 -10.86
N GLU A 244 -4.51 21.64 -10.03
CA GLU A 244 -3.07 21.87 -9.89
C GLU A 244 -2.26 21.00 -10.85
N THR A 245 -1.29 21.60 -11.54
CA THR A 245 -0.43 20.88 -12.48
C THR A 245 0.45 19.86 -11.76
N LYS A 246 0.19 18.58 -11.98
CA LYS A 246 0.94 17.47 -11.37
C LYS A 246 2.35 17.34 -11.98
N PRO A 247 3.41 17.04 -11.20
CA PRO A 247 4.76 16.79 -11.71
C PRO A 247 4.77 15.63 -12.70
N ALA A 248 5.63 15.64 -13.72
CA ALA A 248 5.71 14.56 -14.71
C ALA A 248 5.91 13.17 -14.09
N ALA A 249 6.65 13.09 -12.97
CA ALA A 249 6.86 11.85 -12.20
C ALA A 249 5.59 11.34 -11.47
N VAL A 250 4.59 12.20 -11.29
CA VAL A 250 3.32 11.96 -10.60
C VAL A 250 2.14 11.93 -11.58
N LYS A 251 2.34 12.43 -12.81
CA LYS A 251 1.30 12.45 -13.84
C LYS A 251 0.83 11.03 -14.09
N PHE A 252 -0.44 10.84 -13.76
CA PHE A 252 -1.19 9.67 -14.16
C PHE A 252 -1.06 9.53 -15.69
N TRP A 253 -0.53 8.42 -16.17
CA TRP A 253 -0.35 8.21 -17.61
C TRP A 253 -1.70 7.82 -18.22
N GLY A 254 -2.62 8.77 -18.35
CA GLY A 254 -3.74 8.76 -19.27
C GLY A 254 -5.11 8.23 -18.75
N PRO A 255 -6.22 8.83 -19.19
CA PRO A 255 -7.59 8.39 -18.92
C PRO A 255 -7.98 6.98 -19.40
N LEU A 256 -9.03 6.46 -18.77
CA LEU A 256 -9.66 5.13 -18.97
C LEU A 256 -10.41 4.96 -20.30
N ILE A 257 -10.65 6.05 -21.04
CA ILE A 257 -11.46 6.09 -22.27
C ILE A 257 -10.66 6.90 -23.29
N PRO A 258 -10.58 6.52 -24.58
CA PRO A 258 -10.09 7.45 -25.59
C PRO A 258 -10.93 8.74 -25.56
N PRO A 259 -10.36 9.93 -25.82
CA PRO A 259 -11.18 11.12 -25.99
C PRO A 259 -12.24 10.82 -27.07
N PRO A 260 -13.51 11.24 -26.88
CA PRO A 260 -14.52 11.02 -27.91
C PRO A 260 -14.00 11.60 -29.23
N GLU A 261 -14.15 10.83 -30.32
CA GLU A 261 -13.58 11.13 -31.65
C GLU A 261 -14.05 12.48 -32.22
N VAL A 262 -15.04 13.12 -31.58
CA VAL A 262 -15.55 14.44 -31.94
C VAL A 262 -15.63 15.32 -30.68
N GLY A 263 -14.75 16.32 -30.57
CA GLY A 263 -14.83 17.37 -29.54
C GLY A 263 -14.27 17.04 -28.15
N GLY A 264 -13.41 16.03 -28.02
CA GLY A 264 -12.76 15.68 -26.74
C GLY A 264 -11.88 16.81 -26.18
N CYS A 265 -11.86 16.96 -24.85
CA CYS A 265 -10.99 17.93 -24.16
C CYS A 265 -9.51 17.63 -24.48
N GLU A 266 -8.85 18.50 -25.27
CA GLU A 266 -7.41 18.38 -25.57
C GLU A 266 -6.55 18.58 -24.32
N SER A 267 -7.06 19.35 -23.36
CA SER A 267 -6.45 19.58 -22.06
C SER A 267 -6.72 18.41 -21.12
N ARG A 268 -5.70 17.58 -20.87
CA ARG A 268 -5.69 16.54 -19.82
C ARG A 268 -5.89 17.07 -18.40
N ASP A 269 -5.87 18.38 -18.25
CA ASP A 269 -5.92 19.08 -16.97
C ASP A 269 -7.16 20.00 -16.89
N CYS A 270 -8.17 19.82 -17.76
CA CYS A 270 -9.33 20.72 -17.75
C CYS A 270 -10.23 20.57 -16.53
N GLY A 271 -10.11 19.50 -15.73
CA GLY A 271 -10.85 19.27 -14.46
C GLY A 271 -12.37 19.15 -14.57
N VAL A 272 -12.95 19.51 -15.71
CA VAL A 272 -14.40 19.69 -15.91
C VAL A 272 -15.01 18.56 -16.74
N CYS A 273 -14.29 18.01 -17.72
CA CYS A 273 -14.86 16.94 -18.54
C CYS A 273 -14.80 15.59 -17.81
N ALA A 274 -15.77 14.72 -18.09
CA ALA A 274 -15.88 13.39 -17.48
C ALA A 274 -14.58 12.55 -17.63
N TRP A 275 -13.85 12.79 -18.73
CA TRP A 275 -12.58 12.12 -19.05
C TRP A 275 -11.44 12.52 -18.10
N CYS A 276 -11.27 13.82 -17.84
CA CYS A 276 -10.29 14.32 -16.87
C CYS A 276 -10.67 13.94 -15.43
N GLN A 277 -11.96 14.03 -15.09
CA GLN A 277 -12.46 13.64 -13.76
C GLN A 277 -12.23 12.16 -13.46
N GLN A 278 -12.48 11.26 -14.41
CA GLN A 278 -12.20 9.82 -14.23
C GLN A 278 -10.71 9.52 -14.07
N SER A 279 -9.85 10.22 -14.82
CA SER A 279 -8.39 10.08 -14.69
C SER A 279 -7.92 10.49 -13.30
N GLU A 280 -8.49 11.58 -12.78
CA GLU A 280 -8.17 12.09 -11.47
C GLU A 280 -8.63 11.15 -10.35
N ILE A 281 -9.88 10.67 -10.43
CA ILE A 281 -10.41 9.68 -9.49
C ILE A 281 -9.56 8.40 -9.52
N GLY A 282 -9.18 7.93 -10.71
CA GLY A 282 -8.31 6.77 -10.87
C GLY A 282 -6.92 6.98 -10.26
N TRP A 283 -6.36 8.18 -10.42
CA TRP A 283 -5.09 8.54 -9.79
C TRP A 283 -5.22 8.59 -8.25
N ASP A 284 -6.23 9.27 -7.72
CA ASP A 284 -6.51 9.32 -6.28
C ASP A 284 -6.67 7.91 -5.69
N ALA A 285 -7.44 7.05 -6.37
CA ALA A 285 -7.61 5.65 -5.98
C ALA A 285 -6.25 4.92 -5.95
N SER A 286 -5.39 5.14 -6.94
CA SER A 286 -4.05 4.54 -6.97
C SER A 286 -3.17 5.01 -5.80
N VAL A 287 -3.24 6.29 -5.40
CA VAL A 287 -2.52 6.85 -4.25
C VAL A 287 -3.03 6.21 -2.96
N ARG A 288 -4.36 6.07 -2.81
CA ARG A 288 -4.97 5.38 -1.65
C ARG A 288 -4.54 3.91 -1.57
N VAL A 289 -4.49 3.22 -2.71
CA VAL A 289 -4.02 1.82 -2.77
C VAL A 289 -2.56 1.70 -2.33
N LEU A 290 -1.68 2.61 -2.79
CA LEU A 290 -0.29 2.65 -2.33
C LEU A 290 -0.17 2.98 -0.84
N GLY A 291 -0.92 3.97 -0.35
CA GLY A 291 -0.96 4.31 1.07
C GLY A 291 -1.44 3.14 1.94
N ASN A 292 -2.42 2.38 1.46
CA ASN A 292 -2.89 1.16 2.14
C ASN A 292 -1.81 0.06 2.15
N GLY A 293 -1.16 -0.21 1.02
CA GLY A 293 -0.07 -1.19 0.95
C GLY A 293 1.10 -0.82 1.87
N MET A 294 1.45 0.46 1.92
CA MET A 294 2.45 0.98 2.86
C MET A 294 2.00 0.79 4.32
N GLY A 295 0.76 1.14 4.65
CA GLY A 295 0.19 0.94 5.98
C GLY A 295 0.17 -0.53 6.41
N GLU A 296 -0.09 -1.46 5.49
CA GLU A 296 -0.04 -2.90 5.73
C GLU A 296 1.38 -3.38 6.01
N LEU A 297 2.37 -2.93 5.22
CA LEU A 297 3.78 -3.25 5.46
C LEU A 297 4.27 -2.72 6.81
N LEU A 298 3.94 -1.46 7.13
CA LEU A 298 4.28 -0.88 8.44
C LEU A 298 3.59 -1.64 9.58
N GLY A 299 2.34 -2.05 9.38
CA GLY A 299 1.62 -2.92 10.31
C GLY A 299 2.30 -4.28 10.51
N ILE A 300 2.86 -4.89 9.46
CA ILE A 300 3.65 -6.13 9.59
C ILE A 300 4.91 -5.87 10.42
N LEU A 301 5.68 -4.82 10.09
CA LEU A 301 6.94 -4.49 10.77
C LEU A 301 6.76 -4.14 12.26
N LEU A 302 5.64 -3.52 12.59
CA LEU A 302 5.35 -2.99 13.92
C LEU A 302 4.25 -3.78 14.65
N ASN A 303 3.94 -4.97 14.13
CA ASN A 303 3.07 -5.96 14.73
C ASN A 303 1.62 -5.50 14.99
N THR A 304 0.93 -5.16 13.92
CA THR A 304 -0.51 -4.94 13.92
C THR A 304 -1.26 -5.65 12.80
N TRP A 305 -1.25 -6.99 12.76
CA TRP A 305 -2.35 -7.77 12.15
C TRP A 305 -2.26 -9.25 12.59
N PRO A 306 -3.38 -9.97 12.79
CA PRO A 306 -3.43 -11.12 13.70
C PRO A 306 -2.63 -12.29 13.10
N ILE A 307 -1.77 -12.87 13.92
CA ILE A 307 -1.18 -14.17 13.60
C ILE A 307 -2.13 -15.25 14.11
N ALA A 308 -2.54 -16.14 13.21
CA ALA A 308 -3.26 -17.35 13.55
C ALA A 308 -2.43 -18.16 14.57
N PRO A 309 -3.03 -18.72 15.62
CA PRO A 309 -2.33 -19.27 16.79
C PRO A 309 -1.53 -20.57 16.55
N GLU A 310 -1.11 -20.89 15.33
CA GLU A 310 -0.51 -22.19 14.97
C GLU A 310 0.84 -22.08 14.25
N THR A 311 1.67 -21.10 14.62
CA THR A 311 3.04 -21.03 14.07
C THR A 311 4.08 -21.67 15.00
N ASP A 312 4.96 -22.46 14.39
CA ASP A 312 6.07 -23.21 14.98
C ASP A 312 6.92 -22.31 15.92
N PRO A 313 7.34 -22.74 17.12
CA PRO A 313 8.12 -21.94 18.09
C PRO A 313 9.46 -21.38 17.59
N LYS A 314 9.90 -21.72 16.37
CA LYS A 314 11.06 -21.12 15.68
C LYS A 314 10.72 -19.92 14.80
N GLU A 315 9.45 -19.51 14.73
CA GLU A 315 9.03 -18.35 13.97
C GLU A 315 9.18 -17.07 14.80
N LEU A 316 9.70 -16.02 14.16
CA LEU A 316 9.90 -14.72 14.77
C LEU A 316 8.57 -14.25 15.36
N SER A 317 8.52 -14.12 16.68
CA SER A 317 7.32 -13.57 17.31
C SER A 317 7.14 -12.14 16.79
N PRO A 318 5.91 -11.69 16.55
CA PRO A 318 5.71 -10.34 16.03
C PRO A 318 6.24 -9.25 16.97
N GLN A 319 6.30 -9.53 18.27
CA GLN A 319 6.99 -8.69 19.24
C GLN A 319 8.50 -8.64 18.97
N ALA A 320 9.14 -9.78 18.71
CA ALA A 320 10.56 -9.82 18.36
C ALA A 320 10.87 -9.05 17.08
N LEU A 321 9.99 -9.10 16.05
CA LEU A 321 10.17 -8.26 14.85
C LEU A 321 10.17 -6.77 15.18
N CYS A 322 9.19 -6.32 15.97
CA CYS A 322 9.09 -4.93 16.39
C CYS A 322 10.31 -4.50 17.21
N GLU A 323 10.76 -5.34 18.14
CA GLU A 323 11.98 -5.10 18.92
C GLU A 323 13.22 -5.00 18.03
N GLU A 324 13.36 -5.86 17.02
CA GLU A 324 14.45 -5.81 16.05
C GLU A 324 14.40 -4.54 15.17
N VAL A 325 13.20 -4.14 14.74
CA VAL A 325 12.99 -2.89 13.99
C VAL A 325 13.38 -1.68 14.85
N LEU A 326 12.96 -1.61 16.11
CA LEU A 326 13.30 -0.53 17.03
C LEU A 326 14.76 -0.57 17.51
N ALA A 327 15.40 -1.73 17.48
CA ALA A 327 16.82 -1.90 17.80
C ALA A 327 17.73 -1.29 16.72
N CYS A 328 17.33 -1.40 15.45
CA CYS A 328 18.07 -0.89 14.30
C CYS A 328 17.71 0.58 14.03
N ASP A 329 18.68 1.49 14.22
CA ASP A 329 18.46 2.93 14.15
C ASP A 329 17.89 3.41 12.81
N GLU A 330 18.49 2.95 11.71
CA GLU A 330 18.09 3.31 10.34
C GLU A 330 16.68 2.78 10.03
N MET A 331 16.42 1.51 10.34
CA MET A 331 15.12 0.88 10.11
C MET A 331 14.02 1.51 10.97
N ALA A 332 14.30 1.78 12.25
CA ALA A 332 13.38 2.46 13.15
C ALA A 332 13.04 3.87 12.63
N ALA A 333 14.04 4.64 12.20
CA ALA A 333 13.82 5.97 11.63
C ALA A 333 12.93 5.89 10.39
N ALA A 334 13.32 5.07 9.39
CA ALA A 334 12.54 4.92 8.15
C ALA A 334 11.08 4.49 8.43
N THR A 335 10.89 3.55 9.36
CA THR A 335 9.57 3.03 9.73
C THR A 335 8.73 4.07 10.45
N LEU A 336 9.30 4.74 11.47
CA LEU A 336 8.58 5.73 12.27
C LEU A 336 8.23 6.98 11.46
N PHE A 337 9.15 7.50 10.65
CA PHE A 337 8.86 8.63 9.73
C PHE A 337 7.78 8.26 8.72
N SER A 338 7.88 7.08 8.10
CA SER A 338 6.83 6.58 7.21
C SER A 338 5.47 6.49 7.88
N LEU A 339 5.46 6.07 9.15
CA LEU A 339 4.23 5.95 9.92
C LEU A 339 3.60 7.31 10.23
N VAL A 340 4.40 8.30 10.65
CA VAL A 340 3.92 9.67 10.90
C VAL A 340 3.38 10.30 9.62
N ASP A 341 4.02 10.05 8.48
CA ASP A 341 3.54 10.53 7.20
C ASP A 341 2.21 9.87 6.81
N CYS A 342 2.07 8.55 7.00
CA CYS A 342 0.78 7.87 6.82
C CYS A 342 -0.31 8.41 7.77
N VAL A 343 0.05 8.88 8.96
CA VAL A 343 -0.87 9.53 9.90
C VAL A 343 -1.42 10.85 9.33
N VAL A 344 -0.58 11.64 8.65
CA VAL A 344 -1.02 12.91 8.01
C VAL A 344 -1.62 12.72 6.61
N CYS A 345 -1.80 11.48 6.17
CA CYS A 345 -2.40 11.15 4.90
C CYS A 345 -3.83 11.72 4.79
N PRO A 346 -4.18 12.40 3.67
CA PRO A 346 -5.55 12.84 3.39
C PRO A 346 -6.59 11.70 3.37
N ASP A 347 -6.16 10.46 3.15
CA ASP A 347 -7.04 9.30 3.22
C ASP A 347 -7.26 8.89 4.70
N SER A 348 -8.49 9.09 5.17
CA SER A 348 -8.84 8.78 6.57
C SER A 348 -8.68 7.31 6.97
N ALA A 349 -8.74 6.36 6.01
CA ALA A 349 -8.59 4.94 6.30
C ALA A 349 -7.11 4.57 6.45
N VAL A 350 -6.24 5.12 5.59
CA VAL A 350 -4.78 5.01 5.73
C VAL A 350 -4.32 5.63 7.05
N SER A 351 -4.77 6.86 7.33
CA SER A 351 -4.47 7.55 8.60
C SER A 351 -4.97 6.76 9.81
N HIS A 352 -6.19 6.20 9.75
CA HIS A 352 -6.74 5.36 10.82
C HIS A 352 -5.87 4.12 11.08
N LYS A 353 -5.50 3.38 10.03
CA LYS A 353 -4.64 2.19 10.14
C LYS A 353 -3.27 2.56 10.73
N ALA A 354 -2.66 3.63 10.25
CA ALA A 354 -1.38 4.14 10.76
C ALA A 354 -1.47 4.50 12.25
N MET A 355 -2.54 5.16 12.68
CA MET A 355 -2.77 5.50 14.08
C MET A 355 -2.97 4.27 14.97
N LEU A 356 -3.63 3.22 14.47
CA LEU A 356 -3.72 1.95 15.18
C LEU A 356 -2.36 1.29 15.35
N VAL A 357 -1.53 1.32 14.30
CA VAL A 357 -0.15 0.81 14.36
C VAL A 357 0.65 1.58 15.40
N PHE A 358 0.63 2.91 15.29
CA PHE A 358 1.36 3.80 16.17
C PHE A 358 1.01 3.57 17.64
N ARG A 359 -0.28 3.51 17.96
CA ARG A 359 -0.74 3.31 19.33
C ARG A 359 -0.20 2.03 19.97
N ARG A 360 -0.01 0.95 19.18
CA ARG A 360 0.55 -0.30 19.72
C ARG A 360 2.03 -0.19 20.04
N ILE A 361 2.77 0.55 19.22
CA ILE A 361 4.21 0.73 19.42
C ILE A 361 4.58 1.94 20.28
N PHE A 362 3.63 2.80 20.62
CA PHE A 362 3.88 4.02 21.39
C PHE A 362 4.66 3.72 22.67
N TYR A 363 4.13 2.81 23.49
CA TYR A 363 4.78 2.40 24.74
C TYR A 363 6.12 1.68 24.51
N ALA A 364 6.23 0.91 23.42
CA ALA A 364 7.50 0.28 23.05
C ALA A 364 8.55 1.34 22.71
N CYS A 365 8.20 2.37 21.92
CA CYS A 365 9.10 3.47 21.58
C CYS A 365 9.54 4.24 22.84
N LEU A 366 8.62 4.48 23.77
CA LEU A 366 8.90 5.16 25.03
C LEU A 366 9.83 4.34 25.93
N ALA A 367 9.66 3.01 25.97
CA ALA A 367 10.46 2.10 26.77
C ALA A 367 11.85 1.84 26.17
N TYR A 368 12.01 1.87 24.84
CA TYR A 368 13.23 1.38 24.19
C TYR A 368 14.40 2.37 24.24
N LYS A 369 14.22 3.62 23.77
CA LYS A 369 15.31 4.62 23.72
C LYS A 369 14.78 6.05 23.95
N PRO A 370 15.40 6.87 24.83
CA PRO A 370 14.99 8.25 25.08
C PRO A 370 14.94 9.15 23.83
N ARG A 371 15.77 8.87 22.82
CA ARG A 371 15.76 9.63 21.56
C ARG A 371 14.40 9.60 20.84
N TYR A 372 13.59 8.54 21.04
CA TYR A 372 12.26 8.46 20.43
C TYR A 372 11.27 9.39 21.09
N HIS A 373 11.55 9.90 22.31
CA HIS A 373 10.71 10.90 22.96
C HIS A 373 10.68 12.19 22.15
N ASN A 374 11.83 12.66 21.67
CA ASN A 374 11.91 13.82 20.77
C ASN A 374 11.17 13.54 19.46
N PHE A 375 11.36 12.37 18.85
CA PHE A 375 10.63 12.01 17.63
C PHE A 375 9.10 12.07 17.82
N ILE A 376 8.59 11.52 18.91
CA ILE A 376 7.16 11.52 19.24
C ILE A 376 6.62 12.94 19.36
N VAL A 377 7.35 13.83 20.04
CA VAL A 377 6.90 15.21 20.23
C VAL A 377 7.08 16.05 18.96
N ASP A 378 8.23 15.97 18.30
CA ASP A 378 8.57 16.81 17.16
C ASP A 378 7.83 16.43 15.89
N HIS A 379 7.52 15.15 15.70
CA HIS A 379 6.88 14.67 14.49
C HIS A 379 5.45 14.21 14.72
N LEU A 380 5.20 13.25 15.62
CA LEU A 380 3.85 12.71 15.77
C LEU A 380 2.88 13.68 16.42
N TYR A 381 3.24 14.29 17.55
CA TYR A 381 2.35 15.20 18.26
C TYR A 381 1.95 16.39 17.38
N LYS A 382 2.94 17.04 16.75
CA LYS A 382 2.71 18.14 15.79
C LYS A 382 1.84 17.69 14.61
N SER A 383 2.05 16.47 14.11
CA SER A 383 1.23 15.90 13.03
C SER A 383 -0.21 15.63 13.44
N CYS A 384 -0.44 15.06 14.63
CA CYS A 384 -1.79 14.82 15.18
C CYS A 384 -2.52 16.14 15.41
N LEU A 385 -1.84 17.15 15.96
CA LEU A 385 -2.39 18.50 16.11
C LEU A 385 -2.77 19.10 14.76
N ARG A 386 -1.87 19.05 13.76
CA ARG A 386 -2.15 19.56 12.42
C ARG A 386 -3.39 18.90 11.82
N CYS A 387 -3.51 17.58 11.92
CA CYS A 387 -4.65 16.82 11.42
C CYS A 387 -5.98 17.12 12.12
N LEU A 388 -5.95 17.52 13.40
CA LEU A 388 -7.14 17.89 14.15
C LEU A 388 -7.55 19.35 13.96
N LEU A 389 -6.57 20.27 13.94
CA LEU A 389 -6.80 21.71 13.95
C LEU A 389 -6.95 22.30 12.55
N ASN A 390 -6.26 21.73 11.57
CA ASN A 390 -6.34 22.15 10.18
C ASN A 390 -6.52 20.92 9.29
N PRO A 391 -7.67 20.22 9.37
CA PRO A 391 -7.86 18.98 8.65
C PRO A 391 -7.83 19.26 7.14
N PRO A 392 -6.82 18.74 6.39
CA PRO A 392 -6.82 18.85 4.93
C PRO A 392 -8.00 18.08 4.30
N THR A 393 -8.60 17.17 5.07
CA THR A 393 -9.71 16.29 4.70
C THR A 393 -10.61 16.06 5.90
N LYS A 394 -11.92 15.92 5.69
CA LYS A 394 -12.87 15.56 6.76
C LYS A 394 -12.49 14.20 7.35
N ASN A 395 -11.70 14.20 8.43
CA ASN A 395 -11.39 13.00 9.19
C ASN A 395 -12.70 12.37 9.68
N ASN A 396 -12.82 11.05 9.55
CA ASN A 396 -13.95 10.38 10.15
C ASN A 396 -13.82 10.46 11.68
N HIS A 397 -14.96 10.39 12.38
CA HIS A 397 -14.98 10.55 13.84
C HIS A 397 -14.07 9.53 14.56
N ALA A 398 -13.98 8.29 14.06
CA ALA A 398 -13.13 7.27 14.67
C ALA A 398 -11.65 7.63 14.60
N THR A 399 -11.18 8.17 13.46
CA THR A 399 -9.81 8.67 13.30
C THR A 399 -9.55 9.87 14.21
N SER A 400 -10.47 10.85 14.29
CA SER A 400 -10.36 11.97 15.24
C SER A 400 -10.24 11.52 16.70
N MET A 401 -11.00 10.50 17.09
CA MET A 401 -10.91 9.94 18.44
C MET A 401 -9.58 9.22 18.71
N LEU A 402 -8.97 8.60 17.70
CA LEU A 402 -7.63 8.04 17.83
C LEU A 402 -6.57 9.14 17.97
N PHE A 403 -6.66 10.24 17.21
CA PHE A 403 -5.77 11.40 17.39
C PHE A 403 -5.82 11.95 18.81
N ILE A 404 -7.03 12.18 19.33
CA ILE A 404 -7.22 12.66 20.71
C ILE A 404 -6.64 11.66 21.72
N GLN A 405 -6.85 10.36 21.50
CA GLN A 405 -6.32 9.33 22.37
C GLN A 405 -4.79 9.35 22.42
N ILE A 406 -4.12 9.43 21.25
CA ILE A 406 -2.66 9.49 21.19
C ILE A 406 -2.12 10.77 21.83
N ILE A 407 -2.72 11.93 21.55
CA ILE A 407 -2.32 13.20 22.20
C ILE A 407 -2.46 13.08 23.72
N LYS A 408 -3.57 12.51 24.20
CA LYS A 408 -3.80 12.25 25.62
C LYS A 408 -2.74 11.29 26.21
N ASP A 409 -2.32 10.28 25.47
CA ASP A 409 -1.28 9.33 25.90
C ASP A 409 0.11 10.03 25.93
N ILE A 410 0.40 10.94 25.00
CA ILE A 410 1.60 11.79 25.02
C ILE A 410 1.60 12.73 26.24
N PHE A 411 0.46 13.34 26.58
CA PHE A 411 0.35 14.18 27.78
C PHE A 411 0.51 13.38 29.07
N ASP A 412 -0.07 12.18 29.16
CA ASP A 412 0.13 11.29 30.30
C ASP A 412 1.61 10.93 30.50
N PHE A 413 2.31 10.65 29.41
CA PHE A 413 3.74 10.37 29.44
C PHE A 413 4.56 11.58 29.88
N ALA A 414 4.36 12.75 29.26
CA ALA A 414 5.13 13.96 29.56
C ALA A 414 4.93 14.46 31.00
N LEU A 415 3.72 14.27 31.56
CA LEU A 415 3.40 14.63 32.94
C LEU A 415 3.76 13.53 33.96
N GLY A 416 4.34 12.42 33.52
CA GLY A 416 4.71 11.30 34.41
C GLY A 416 3.53 10.63 35.10
N LEU A 417 2.34 10.66 34.49
CA LEU A 417 1.10 10.15 35.08
C LEU A 417 0.85 8.65 34.82
N GLU A 418 1.79 7.98 34.15
CA GLU A 418 1.69 6.55 33.85
C GLU A 418 2.03 5.69 35.07
N LYS A 419 1.04 4.92 35.54
CA LYS A 419 1.14 4.08 36.74
C LYS A 419 2.19 2.98 36.65
N ASN A 420 2.61 2.59 35.44
CA ASN A 420 3.46 1.41 35.21
C ASN A 420 4.91 1.73 34.86
N ASN A 421 5.25 2.98 34.54
CA ASN A 421 6.62 3.40 34.21
C ASN A 421 7.23 4.14 35.40
N LYS A 422 7.51 3.41 36.48
CA LYS A 422 8.18 3.94 37.69
C LYS A 422 9.65 4.28 37.50
N ILE A 423 10.21 3.93 36.35
CA ILE A 423 11.61 4.13 36.02
C ILE A 423 11.60 5.03 34.79
N VAL A 424 12.40 6.10 34.80
CA VAL A 424 12.94 6.85 33.65
C VAL A 424 12.60 8.38 33.61
N TYR A 425 13.63 9.16 33.96
CA TYR A 425 14.01 10.57 33.67
C TYR A 425 13.05 11.74 34.03
N GLN A 426 13.09 12.21 35.28
CA GLN A 426 12.54 13.52 35.67
C GLN A 426 13.14 14.68 34.85
N GLN A 427 14.41 14.58 34.45
CA GLN A 427 15.10 15.64 33.71
C GLN A 427 14.58 15.81 32.27
N SER A 428 14.06 14.75 31.64
CA SER A 428 13.46 14.83 30.30
C SER A 428 12.01 15.33 30.32
N GLN A 429 11.30 15.21 31.44
CA GLN A 429 9.87 15.60 31.52
C GLN A 429 9.65 17.10 31.34
N ASN A 430 10.45 17.93 32.00
CA ASN A 430 10.35 19.39 31.85
C ASN A 430 10.69 19.83 30.41
N GLU A 431 11.70 19.22 29.79
CA GLU A 431 12.05 19.51 28.40
C GLU A 431 10.92 19.10 27.44
N LEU A 432 10.32 17.92 27.65
CA LEU A 432 9.19 17.44 26.86
C LEU A 432 7.97 18.34 27.01
N LEU A 433 7.65 18.79 28.24
CA LEU A 433 6.53 19.71 28.47
C LEU A 433 6.72 21.02 27.70
N VAL A 434 7.92 21.61 27.76
CA VAL A 434 8.23 22.82 26.98
C VAL A 434 8.05 22.59 25.48
N LYS A 435 8.49 21.43 24.95
CA LYS A 435 8.31 21.08 23.53
C LYS A 435 6.84 20.82 23.15
N LEU A 436 6.00 20.39 24.09
CA LEU A 436 4.56 20.23 23.87
C LEU A 436 3.83 21.58 23.90
N GLU A 437 4.28 22.51 24.74
CA GLU A 437 3.73 23.88 24.80
C GLU A 437 3.98 24.65 23.50
N GLU A 438 5.15 24.50 22.88
CA GLU A 438 5.55 25.29 21.71
C GLU A 438 4.50 25.24 20.57
N PRO A 439 4.07 24.06 20.05
CA PRO A 439 3.01 24.00 19.03
C PRO A 439 1.66 24.58 19.47
N LEU A 440 1.29 24.43 20.74
CA LEU A 440 0.03 24.95 21.27
C LEU A 440 0.04 26.48 21.37
N MET A 441 1.18 27.08 21.68
CA MET A 441 1.37 28.53 21.71
C MET A 441 1.30 29.19 20.32
N THR A 442 1.43 28.41 19.24
CA THR A 442 1.23 28.92 17.86
C THR A 442 -0.24 29.10 17.49
N ILE A 443 -1.16 28.58 18.31
CA ILE A 443 -2.60 28.64 18.09
C ILE A 443 -3.12 30.02 18.51
N PRO A 444 -3.78 30.78 17.61
CA PRO A 444 -4.31 32.09 17.97
C PRO A 444 -5.21 32.01 19.20
N GLY A 445 -5.03 32.90 20.17
CA GLY A 445 -5.86 32.95 21.38
C GLY A 445 -5.57 31.88 22.45
N ILE A 446 -4.60 30.99 22.26
CA ILE A 446 -4.12 30.06 23.28
C ILE A 446 -2.82 30.59 23.88
N GLY A 447 -2.90 31.11 25.10
CA GLY A 447 -1.75 31.60 25.86
C GLY A 447 -1.18 30.56 26.82
N LYS A 448 -0.11 30.96 27.50
CA LYS A 448 0.62 30.10 28.45
C LYS A 448 -0.25 29.74 29.65
N ASP A 449 -1.10 30.66 30.09
CA ASP A 449 -1.97 30.47 31.25
C ASP A 449 -3.09 29.45 30.96
N GLU A 450 -3.64 29.47 29.74
CA GLU A 450 -4.62 28.48 29.29
C GLU A 450 -4.02 27.08 29.22
N ILE A 451 -2.80 26.95 28.68
CA ILE A 451 -2.09 25.67 28.63
C ILE A 451 -1.76 25.16 30.04
N ALA A 452 -1.26 26.03 30.92
CA ALA A 452 -0.96 25.69 32.31
C ALA A 452 -2.24 25.25 33.07
N SER A 453 -3.35 25.96 32.85
CA SER A 453 -4.66 25.61 33.40
C SER A 453 -5.13 24.24 32.89
N PHE A 454 -4.98 23.97 31.60
CA PHE A 454 -5.29 22.67 31.00
C PHE A 454 -4.45 21.54 31.62
N PHE A 455 -3.13 21.67 31.69
CA PHE A 455 -2.27 20.64 32.28
C PHE A 455 -2.54 20.41 33.78
N SER A 456 -2.87 21.48 34.52
CA SER A 456 -3.31 21.38 35.92
C SER A 456 -4.63 20.60 36.05
N SER A 457 -5.61 20.87 35.19
CA SER A 457 -6.87 20.13 35.15
C SER A 457 -6.69 18.67 34.72
N PHE A 458 -5.84 18.44 33.71
CA PHE A 458 -5.52 17.12 33.17
C PHE A 458 -4.82 16.22 34.20
N SER A 459 -3.86 16.76 34.95
CA SER A 459 -3.13 16.01 35.99
C SER A 459 -4.02 15.63 37.19
N LYS A 460 -5.00 16.47 37.54
CA LYS A 460 -5.98 16.20 38.62
C LYS A 460 -7.03 15.15 38.23
N ALA A 461 -7.22 14.88 36.93
CA ALA A 461 -8.24 13.95 36.47
C ALA A 461 -7.89 12.49 36.85
N GLN A 462 -8.76 11.86 37.66
CA GLN A 462 -8.51 10.52 38.20
C GLN A 462 -8.67 9.37 37.18
N SER A 463 -9.47 9.57 36.13
CA SER A 463 -9.79 8.52 35.15
C SER A 463 -9.26 8.84 33.76
N SER A 464 -8.85 7.81 33.02
CA SER A 464 -8.43 7.92 31.61
C SER A 464 -9.55 8.50 30.73
N LYS A 465 -10.81 8.18 31.04
CA LYS A 465 -11.99 8.72 30.36
C LYS A 465 -12.10 10.23 30.56
N THR A 466 -11.96 10.72 31.79
CA THR A 466 -12.00 12.15 32.12
C THR A 466 -10.86 12.89 31.43
N LYS A 467 -9.63 12.35 31.47
CA LYS A 467 -8.48 12.91 30.75
C LYS A 467 -8.74 13.05 29.25
N ARG A 468 -9.33 12.03 28.63
CA ARG A 468 -9.71 12.06 27.20
C ARG A 468 -10.77 13.14 26.92
N VAL A 469 -11.76 13.29 27.80
CA VAL A 469 -12.79 14.35 27.68
C VAL A 469 -12.17 15.73 27.81
N ASN A 470 -11.29 15.95 28.79
CA ASN A 470 -10.57 17.22 28.96
C ASN A 470 -9.71 17.54 27.74
N THR A 471 -9.00 16.54 27.20
CA THR A 471 -8.19 16.69 25.97
C THR A 471 -9.07 17.07 24.78
N LYS A 472 -10.21 16.39 24.60
CA LYS A 472 -11.16 16.72 23.53
C LYS A 472 -11.68 18.15 23.67
N ALA A 473 -12.06 18.57 24.88
CA ALA A 473 -12.59 19.91 25.13
C ALA A 473 -11.54 21.00 24.86
N PHE A 474 -10.30 20.80 25.30
CA PHE A 474 -9.20 21.73 25.05
C PHE A 474 -8.85 21.83 23.55
N LEU A 475 -8.77 20.70 22.85
CA LEU A 475 -8.50 20.70 21.40
C LEU A 475 -9.66 21.30 20.59
N GLN A 476 -10.90 21.17 21.06
CA GLN A 476 -12.05 21.85 20.48
C GLN A 476 -11.95 23.36 20.63
N GLN A 477 -11.58 23.86 21.81
CA GLN A 477 -11.30 25.29 22.03
C GLN A 477 -10.19 25.78 21.09
N CYS A 478 -9.10 25.01 20.95
CA CYS A 478 -8.01 25.32 20.03
C CYS A 478 -8.49 25.41 18.56
N ALA A 479 -9.34 24.47 18.12
CA ALA A 479 -9.90 24.45 16.77
C ALA A 479 -10.82 25.65 16.51
N GLU A 480 -11.65 26.01 17.49
CA GLU A 480 -12.53 27.19 17.44
C GLU A 480 -11.72 28.48 17.27
N SER A 481 -10.58 28.61 17.95
CA SER A 481 -9.72 29.78 17.81
C SER A 481 -9.01 29.87 16.46
N PHE A 482 -8.85 28.75 15.74
CA PHE A 482 -8.43 28.74 14.33
C PHE A 482 -9.53 29.11 13.34
N GLY A 483 -10.77 29.31 13.81
CA GLY A 483 -11.93 29.53 12.94
C GLY A 483 -12.42 28.25 12.25
N ALA A 484 -11.99 27.06 12.71
CA ALA A 484 -12.53 25.81 12.23
C ALA A 484 -13.97 25.63 12.76
N SER A 485 -14.92 25.32 11.88
CA SER A 485 -16.31 25.10 12.31
C SER A 485 -16.43 23.86 13.22
N ASN A 486 -17.35 23.91 14.19
CA ASN A 486 -17.57 22.89 15.24
C ASN A 486 -17.82 21.45 14.72
N GLU A 487 -17.91 21.23 13.40
CA GLU A 487 -18.24 19.94 12.80
C GLU A 487 -17.17 18.86 13.01
N ILE A 488 -15.91 19.21 13.26
CA ILE A 488 -14.79 18.24 13.30
C ILE A 488 -14.85 17.33 14.54
N LEU A 489 -15.34 17.85 15.68
CA LEU A 489 -15.43 17.14 16.95
C LEU A 489 -16.84 17.06 17.55
N ALA A 490 -17.82 17.73 16.95
CA ALA A 490 -19.22 17.56 17.30
C ALA A 490 -19.59 16.08 17.14
N ASP A 491 -20.11 15.49 18.22
CA ASP A 491 -20.71 14.16 18.15
C ASP A 491 -21.77 14.23 17.04
N ARG A 492 -21.61 13.46 15.95
CA ARG A 492 -22.59 13.34 14.84
C ARG A 492 -23.92 12.70 15.29
N LYS A 493 -24.39 12.98 16.51
CA LYS A 493 -25.73 12.62 17.00
C LYS A 493 -26.83 13.28 16.16
N ASN A 494 -26.55 14.40 15.49
CA ASN A 494 -27.54 15.09 14.64
C ASN A 494 -27.70 14.50 13.23
N PHE A 495 -26.88 13.53 12.81
CA PHE A 495 -27.11 12.68 11.62
C PHE A 495 -27.63 11.30 12.04
N GLN A 496 -28.57 11.27 12.99
CA GLN A 496 -29.27 10.08 13.50
C GLN A 496 -30.27 9.47 12.49
N VAL A 497 -29.83 9.35 11.23
CA VAL A 497 -30.46 8.46 10.24
C VAL A 497 -29.44 7.37 9.87
N LYS A 498 -28.75 6.82 10.87
CA LYS A 498 -27.81 5.70 10.67
C LYS A 498 -28.49 4.34 10.69
N ASP A 499 -29.72 4.27 11.21
CA ASP A 499 -30.49 3.02 11.30
C ASP A 499 -31.49 2.85 10.14
N LEU A 500 -31.54 3.80 9.19
CA LEU A 500 -32.22 3.54 7.92
C LEU A 500 -31.22 2.83 7.00
N PRO A 501 -31.43 1.54 6.66
CA PRO A 501 -30.64 0.91 5.62
C PRO A 501 -30.75 1.75 4.36
N SER A 502 -29.62 1.98 3.67
CA SER A 502 -29.65 2.73 2.41
C SER A 502 -30.68 2.08 1.50
N MET A 503 -31.75 2.80 1.15
CA MET A 503 -32.74 2.34 0.19
C MET A 503 -32.10 2.35 -1.19
N HIS A 504 -31.23 1.38 -1.46
CA HIS A 504 -30.89 1.03 -2.83
C HIS A 504 -32.14 0.36 -3.41
N PRO A 505 -32.73 0.90 -4.49
CA PRO A 505 -33.85 0.25 -5.14
C PRO A 505 -33.37 -1.12 -5.61
N ILE A 506 -33.85 -2.18 -4.97
CA ILE A 506 -33.70 -3.56 -5.43
C ILE A 506 -34.48 -3.64 -6.74
N LYS A 507 -33.80 -3.41 -7.87
CA LYS A 507 -34.35 -3.80 -9.17
C LYS A 507 -34.36 -5.33 -9.19
N ALA A 508 -35.50 -5.91 -8.86
CA ALA A 508 -35.78 -7.32 -9.10
C ALA A 508 -35.74 -7.56 -10.62
N GLN A 509 -34.59 -7.92 -11.16
CA GLN A 509 -34.48 -8.49 -12.50
C GLN A 509 -34.92 -9.96 -12.43
N HIS A 510 -36.23 -10.18 -12.45
CA HIS A 510 -36.79 -11.48 -12.83
C HIS A 510 -36.77 -11.57 -14.36
N THR A 511 -35.68 -12.06 -14.92
CA THR A 511 -35.67 -12.67 -16.25
C THR A 511 -35.56 -14.18 -16.07
N ILE A 512 -36.69 -14.88 -16.21
CA ILE A 512 -36.74 -16.34 -16.32
C ILE A 512 -36.35 -16.69 -17.76
N PRO A 513 -35.28 -17.45 -18.03
CA PRO A 513 -35.10 -18.07 -19.33
C PRO A 513 -35.73 -19.46 -19.30
N SER A 514 -36.84 -19.62 -20.01
CA SER A 514 -37.31 -20.92 -20.47
C SER A 514 -36.49 -21.32 -21.71
N GLY A 515 -35.91 -22.52 -21.71
CA GLY A 515 -35.28 -23.06 -22.92
C GLY A 515 -34.26 -24.16 -22.70
N ASN A 516 -34.71 -25.40 -22.88
CA ASN A 516 -33.88 -26.59 -23.10
C ASN A 516 -32.78 -26.35 -24.15
N LYS A 517 -31.53 -26.75 -23.85
CA LYS A 517 -30.62 -27.37 -24.84
C LYS A 517 -29.42 -28.05 -24.16
N LYS A 518 -28.95 -29.06 -24.88
CA LYS A 518 -28.10 -30.20 -24.50
C LYS A 518 -26.69 -29.80 -24.05
N ALA A 519 -26.15 -30.66 -23.18
CA ALA A 519 -24.77 -30.67 -22.74
C ALA A 519 -23.81 -31.08 -23.87
N GLU A 520 -22.84 -30.23 -24.17
CA GLU A 520 -21.56 -30.60 -24.78
C GLU A 520 -20.43 -29.90 -24.00
N GLY A 521 -19.39 -30.67 -23.68
CA GLY A 521 -18.31 -30.28 -22.79
C GLY A 521 -17.41 -29.19 -23.37
N GLY A 522 -17.22 -28.14 -22.58
CA GLY A 522 -16.22 -27.09 -22.79
C GLY A 522 -15.38 -26.93 -21.53
N ALA A 523 -14.06 -26.89 -21.72
CA ALA A 523 -13.05 -26.93 -20.68
C ALA A 523 -13.12 -25.76 -19.68
N TRP A 524 -12.79 -26.09 -18.43
CA TRP A 524 -12.79 -25.21 -17.27
C TRP A 524 -11.66 -24.17 -17.36
N TYR A 525 -12.02 -22.89 -17.46
CA TYR A 525 -11.16 -21.76 -17.11
C TYR A 525 -11.90 -20.90 -16.06
N HIS A 526 -11.81 -21.33 -14.80
CA HIS A 526 -12.10 -20.47 -13.64
C HIS A 526 -10.99 -20.69 -12.61
N ALA A 527 -9.99 -19.80 -12.61
CA ALA A 527 -8.97 -19.76 -11.58
C ALA A 527 -8.28 -18.39 -11.49
N THR A 528 -9.01 -17.31 -11.22
CA THR A 528 -8.44 -16.04 -10.68
C THR A 528 -9.45 -15.18 -9.93
N SER A 529 -10.39 -15.78 -9.19
CA SER A 529 -11.23 -15.05 -8.23
C SER A 529 -11.63 -15.95 -7.05
N ALA A 530 -10.63 -16.38 -6.29
CA ALA A 530 -10.81 -16.98 -4.97
C ALA A 530 -9.54 -16.73 -4.15
N PHE A 531 -9.36 -15.49 -3.70
CA PHE A 531 -8.65 -15.25 -2.44
C PHE A 531 -9.72 -15.09 -1.36
N ASP A 532 -10.37 -16.20 -1.05
CA ASP A 532 -11.12 -16.34 0.18
C ASP A 532 -10.08 -16.73 1.25
N LEU A 533 -9.67 -15.74 2.06
CA LEU A 533 -8.89 -16.02 3.26
C LEU A 533 -9.83 -16.71 4.24
N GLY A 534 -9.73 -18.04 4.29
CA GLY A 534 -10.63 -18.90 5.04
C GLY A 534 -10.87 -18.43 6.47
N THR A 535 -12.07 -17.92 6.73
CA THR A 535 -12.71 -17.96 8.05
C THR A 535 -13.72 -19.10 8.03
N SER A 536 -13.24 -20.34 8.23
CA SER A 536 -14.11 -21.45 8.58
C SER A 536 -14.23 -21.49 10.10
N ARG A 537 -15.42 -21.14 10.60
CA ARG A 537 -15.85 -21.42 11.97
C ARG A 537 -16.08 -22.91 12.09
N LEU A 538 -15.35 -23.58 12.97
CA LEU A 538 -15.73 -24.88 13.51
C LEU A 538 -16.20 -24.63 14.95
N PHE A 539 -17.49 -24.87 15.19
CA PHE A 539 -18.01 -25.23 16.50
C PHE A 539 -18.75 -26.57 16.34
N ASP A 540 -18.34 -27.49 17.21
CA ASP A 540 -19.03 -28.63 17.81
C ASP A 540 -19.55 -29.80 16.94
N THR A 541 -18.80 -30.91 16.98
CA THR A 541 -19.15 -32.12 17.78
C THR A 541 -17.92 -32.95 18.09
#